data_AF-A0A7S0E6Z9-F1
#
_entry.id   AF-A0A7S0E6Z9-F1
#
_cell.length_a   1.000
_cell.length_b   1.000
_cell.length_c   1.000
_cell.angle_alpha   90.00
_cell.angle_beta   90.00
_cell.angle_gamma   90.00
#
_symmetry.space_group_name_H-M   'P 1'
#
loop_
_entity.id
_entity.type
_entity.pdbx_description
1 polymer ?
#
loop_
_entity_poly.entity_id
_entity_poly.type
_entity_poly.pdbx_seq_one_letter_code
_entity_poly.pdbx_strand_id
1 'polypeptide(L)'
;HIARFLVKEFVDVEQAKDLLEVALAVDPNEPDVYHASAVLLHEVSVLHAQAGNMEESVDCELEMEKAWKCALALHPAHPYAVHDYGNFLQKTLRFNEAETLFKNSLVLHPKRPKLLWQYAFMLQCFR
;
A
#
# COMPACT_ATOMS: atom_id res chain seq x y z
N HIS A 1 -8.03 -5.92 8.34
CA HIS A 1 -8.35 -6.69 9.56
C HIS A 1 -7.81 -8.12 9.49
N ILE A 2 -7.88 -8.79 8.33
CA ILE A 2 -7.31 -10.13 8.10
C ILE A 2 -5.77 -10.10 8.04
N ALA A 3 -5.18 -9.14 7.30
CA ALA A 3 -3.71 -8.97 7.25
C ALA A 3 -3.11 -8.78 8.66
N ARG A 4 -3.71 -7.92 9.51
CA ARG A 4 -3.28 -7.71 10.91
C ARG A 4 -3.39 -8.95 11.82
N PHE A 5 -4.19 -9.94 11.45
CA PHE A 5 -4.33 -11.20 12.20
C PHE A 5 -3.22 -12.19 11.81
N LEU A 6 -2.81 -12.20 10.53
CA LEU A 6 -1.77 -13.05 9.95
C LEU A 6 -0.33 -12.51 10.12
N VAL A 7 -0.08 -11.61 11.06
CA VAL A 7 1.22 -10.90 11.16
C VAL A 7 1.85 -11.07 12.53
N LYS A 8 1.17 -11.77 13.44
CA LYS A 8 1.49 -11.66 14.85
C LYS A 8 2.80 -12.32 15.26
N GLU A 9 3.29 -13.34 14.56
CA GLU A 9 4.66 -13.85 14.70
C GLU A 9 5.12 -14.38 13.34
N PHE A 10 6.43 -14.30 13.06
CA PHE A 10 7.14 -14.57 11.79
C PHE A 10 6.80 -15.88 11.03
N VAL A 11 5.90 -16.72 11.55
CA VAL A 11 5.38 -17.95 10.94
C VAL A 11 4.19 -17.70 10.00
N ASP A 12 3.50 -16.56 10.11
CA ASP A 12 2.34 -16.26 9.26
C ASP A 12 2.67 -15.46 7.98
N VAL A 13 3.87 -14.88 7.84
CA VAL A 13 4.20 -14.04 6.66
C VAL A 13 4.25 -14.87 5.38
N GLU A 14 4.98 -16.00 5.39
CA GLU A 14 5.03 -16.89 4.23
C GLU A 14 3.67 -17.51 3.95
N GLN A 15 2.93 -17.92 4.99
CA GLN A 15 1.58 -18.43 4.81
C GLN A 15 0.62 -17.38 4.24
N ALA A 16 0.72 -16.12 4.69
CA ALA A 16 -0.07 -15.01 4.16
C ALA A 16 0.28 -14.75 2.70
N LYS A 17 1.57 -14.81 2.33
CA LYS A 17 2.02 -14.70 0.95
C LYS A 17 1.45 -15.82 0.09
N ASP A 18 1.56 -17.07 0.52
CA ASP A 18 1.01 -18.23 -0.20
C ASP A 18 -0.50 -18.10 -0.41
N LEU A 19 -1.24 -17.69 0.62
CA LEU A 19 -2.69 -17.46 0.53
C LEU A 19 -3.04 -16.34 -0.46
N LEU A 20 -2.26 -15.26 -0.49
CA LEU A 20 -2.44 -14.17 -1.44
C LEU A 20 -2.10 -14.59 -2.87
N GLU A 21 -1.08 -15.42 -3.07
CA GLU A 21 -0.74 -16.01 -4.37
C GLU A 21 -1.86 -16.92 -4.88
N VAL A 22 -2.43 -17.77 -4.01
CA VAL A 22 -3.60 -18.58 -4.34
C VAL A 22 -4.79 -17.69 -4.68
N ALA A 23 -5.04 -16.61 -3.93
CA ALA A 23 -6.12 -15.68 -4.21
C ALA A 23 -5.96 -15.02 -5.59
N LEU A 24 -4.75 -14.59 -5.96
CA LEU A 24 -4.44 -14.05 -7.30
C LEU A 24 -4.57 -15.11 -8.40
N ALA A 25 -4.27 -16.38 -8.11
CA ALA A 25 -4.47 -17.47 -9.06
C ALA A 25 -5.96 -17.73 -9.33
N VAL A 26 -6.83 -17.52 -8.33
CA VAL A 26 -8.29 -17.64 -8.46
C VAL A 26 -8.87 -16.43 -9.18
N ASP A 27 -8.49 -15.21 -8.77
CA ASP A 27 -8.88 -13.96 -9.43
C ASP A 27 -7.70 -12.97 -9.52
N PRO A 28 -7.07 -12.87 -10.71
CA PRO A 28 -5.98 -11.93 -10.94
C PRO A 28 -6.40 -10.45 -10.95
N ASN A 29 -7.70 -10.15 -10.97
CA ASN A 29 -8.21 -8.78 -11.09
C ASN A 29 -8.81 -8.25 -9.79
N GLU A 30 -8.53 -8.90 -8.65
CA GLU A 30 -9.03 -8.45 -7.34
C GLU A 30 -8.10 -7.38 -6.72
N PRO A 31 -8.48 -6.08 -6.73
CA PRO A 31 -7.65 -5.01 -6.19
C PRO A 31 -7.38 -5.14 -4.69
N ASP A 32 -8.30 -5.75 -3.93
CA ASP A 32 -8.13 -5.94 -2.48
C ASP A 32 -6.95 -6.87 -2.16
N VAL A 33 -6.71 -7.88 -3.01
CA VAL A 33 -5.59 -8.83 -2.85
C VAL A 33 -4.26 -8.11 -3.08
N TYR A 34 -4.14 -7.31 -4.15
CA TYR A 34 -2.94 -6.50 -4.38
C TYR A 34 -2.68 -5.49 -3.25
N HIS A 35 -3.74 -4.86 -2.72
CA HIS A 35 -3.61 -4.00 -1.56
C HIS A 35 -3.09 -4.76 -0.33
N ALA A 36 -3.63 -5.97 -0.06
CA ALA A 36 -3.18 -6.81 1.04
C ALA A 36 -1.72 -7.27 0.87
N SER A 37 -1.31 -7.62 -0.35
CA SER A 37 0.10 -7.93 -0.65
C SER A 37 1.03 -6.76 -0.36
N ALA A 38 0.62 -5.53 -0.72
CA ALA A 38 1.41 -4.34 -0.41
C ALA A 38 1.57 -4.12 1.11
N VAL A 39 0.51 -4.35 1.89
CA VAL A 39 0.57 -4.25 3.36
C VAL A 39 1.53 -5.29 3.95
N LEU A 40 1.47 -6.53 3.46
CA LEU A 40 2.39 -7.59 3.88
C LEU A 40 3.84 -7.23 3.53
N LEU A 41 4.10 -6.77 2.30
CA LEU A 41 5.44 -6.38 1.85
C LEU A 41 6.01 -5.21 2.65
N HIS A 42 5.17 -4.27 3.10
CA HIS A 42 5.61 -3.21 4.01
C HIS A 42 6.16 -3.78 5.33
N GLU A 43 5.45 -4.73 5.92
CA GLU A 43 5.86 -5.36 7.17
C GLU A 43 7.15 -6.17 6.97
N VAL A 44 7.23 -6.96 5.89
CA VAL A 44 8.44 -7.71 5.52
C VAL A 44 9.65 -6.79 5.32
N SER A 45 9.46 -5.67 4.61
CA SER A 45 10.52 -4.67 4.42
C SER A 45 11.03 -4.13 5.76
N VAL A 46 10.14 -3.81 6.70
CA VAL A 46 10.50 -3.33 8.04
C VAL A 46 11.28 -4.40 8.81
N LEU A 47 10.89 -5.67 8.71
CA LEU A 47 11.59 -6.77 9.37
C LEU A 47 13.00 -6.96 8.80
N HIS A 48 13.18 -6.90 7.48
CA HIS A 48 14.49 -6.95 6.85
C HIS A 48 15.38 -5.78 7.27
N ALA A 49 14.83 -4.55 7.29
CA ALA A 49 15.56 -3.38 7.76
C ALA A 49 16.03 -3.53 9.22
N GLN A 50 15.17 -4.07 10.10
CA GLN A 50 15.51 -4.34 11.50
C GLN A 50 16.59 -5.42 11.67
N ALA A 51 16.63 -6.40 10.76
CA ALA A 51 17.66 -7.44 10.74
C ALA A 51 19.01 -6.96 10.16
N GLY A 52 19.07 -5.76 9.59
CA GLY A 52 20.26 -5.23 8.88
C GLY A 52 20.35 -5.66 7.41
N ASN A 53 19.31 -6.31 6.90
CA ASN A 53 19.18 -6.80 5.54
C ASN A 53 18.62 -5.68 4.64
N MET A 54 19.46 -4.68 4.35
CA MET A 54 19.02 -3.47 3.64
C MET A 54 18.66 -3.73 2.17
N GLU A 55 19.34 -4.65 1.51
CA GLU A 55 19.07 -4.99 0.10
C GLU A 55 17.68 -5.60 -0.06
N GLU A 56 17.36 -6.59 0.78
CA GLU A 56 16.07 -7.25 0.80
C GLU A 56 14.94 -6.30 1.22
N SER A 57 15.23 -5.36 2.13
CA SER A 57 14.28 -4.32 2.52
C SER A 57 13.89 -3.42 1.35
N VAL A 58 14.87 -2.99 0.53
CA VAL A 58 14.64 -2.17 -0.66
C VAL A 58 13.87 -2.94 -1.74
N ASP A 59 14.22 -4.21 -1.95
CA ASP A 59 13.48 -5.07 -2.88
C ASP A 59 12.01 -5.21 -2.48
N CYS A 60 11.73 -5.37 -1.19
CA CYS A 60 10.37 -5.41 -0.67
C CYS A 60 9.61 -4.09 -0.88
N GLU A 61 10.27 -2.93 -0.71
CA GLU A 61 9.65 -1.63 -0.99
C GLU A 61 9.28 -1.47 -2.48
N LEU A 62 10.14 -1.96 -3.38
CA LEU A 62 9.87 -1.95 -4.83
C LEU A 62 8.67 -2.83 -5.19
N GLU A 63 8.57 -4.03 -4.60
CA GLU A 63 7.42 -4.91 -4.81
C GLU A 63 6.14 -4.34 -4.21
N MET A 64 6.23 -3.75 -3.02
CA MET A 64 5.12 -3.08 -2.34
C MET A 64 4.54 -1.96 -3.19
N GLU A 65 5.40 -1.11 -3.77
CA GLU A 65 4.96 -0.02 -4.64
C GLU A 65 4.29 -0.55 -5.91
N LYS A 66 4.81 -1.62 -6.51
CA LYS A 66 4.16 -2.29 -7.65
C LYS A 66 2.78 -2.81 -7.26
N ALA A 67 2.63 -3.44 -6.10
CA ALA A 67 1.37 -3.98 -5.63
C ALA A 67 0.31 -2.88 -5.42
N TRP A 68 0.66 -1.73 -4.82
CA TRP A 68 -0.27 -0.59 -4.75
C TRP A 68 -0.63 -0.05 -6.13
N LYS A 69 0.32 0.04 -7.07
CA LYS A 69 0.04 0.47 -8.44
C LYS A 69 -0.89 -0.49 -9.16
N CYS A 70 -0.76 -1.80 -8.98
CA CYS A 70 -1.69 -2.80 -9.52
C CYS A 70 -3.09 -2.63 -8.93
N ALA A 71 -3.22 -2.49 -7.62
CA ALA A 71 -4.51 -2.25 -6.96
C ALA A 71 -5.20 -0.99 -7.52
N LEU A 72 -4.43 0.08 -7.75
CA LEU A 72 -4.94 1.34 -8.31
C LEU A 72 -5.18 1.26 -9.83
N ALA A 73 -4.49 0.41 -10.57
CA ALA A 73 -4.78 0.18 -11.98
C ALA A 73 -6.14 -0.53 -12.15
N LEU A 74 -6.44 -1.50 -11.28
CA LEU A 74 -7.70 -2.22 -11.26
C LEU A 74 -8.84 -1.38 -10.66
N HIS A 75 -8.56 -0.61 -9.62
CA HIS A 75 -9.51 0.28 -8.98
C HIS A 75 -8.87 1.65 -8.66
N PRO A 76 -8.96 2.63 -9.58
CA PRO A 76 -8.26 3.92 -9.49
C PRO A 76 -8.56 4.80 -8.27
N ALA A 77 -9.65 4.54 -7.55
CA ALA A 77 -9.98 5.25 -6.30
C ALA A 77 -10.13 4.28 -5.11
N HIS A 78 -9.40 3.17 -5.15
CA HIS A 78 -9.41 2.15 -4.12
C HIS A 78 -9.09 2.77 -2.74
N PRO A 79 -10.03 2.72 -1.76
CA PRO A 79 -9.92 3.45 -0.50
C PRO A 79 -8.61 3.28 0.24
N TYR A 80 -8.18 2.02 0.34
CA TYR A 80 -7.09 1.63 1.21
C TYR A 80 -5.76 1.79 0.48
N ALA A 81 -5.70 1.46 -0.82
CA ALA A 81 -4.50 1.67 -1.62
C ALA A 81 -4.17 3.18 -1.76
N VAL A 82 -5.15 4.05 -2.01
CA VAL A 82 -4.92 5.50 -2.06
C VAL A 82 -4.41 6.02 -0.71
N HIS A 83 -4.99 5.56 0.39
CA HIS A 83 -4.56 5.97 1.72
C HIS A 83 -3.14 5.54 2.03
N ASP A 84 -2.86 4.24 1.89
CA ASP A 84 -1.60 3.66 2.36
C ASP A 84 -0.45 4.00 1.41
N TYR A 85 -0.68 3.99 0.10
CA TYR A 85 0.33 4.47 -0.86
C TYR A 85 0.58 5.97 -0.71
N GLY A 86 -0.47 6.78 -0.50
CA GLY A 86 -0.32 8.21 -0.23
C GLY A 86 0.45 8.49 1.07
N ASN A 87 0.26 7.69 2.11
CA ASN A 87 1.04 7.78 3.34
C ASN A 87 2.50 7.37 3.12
N PHE A 88 2.75 6.30 2.36
CA PHE A 88 4.10 5.86 2.02
C PHE A 88 4.86 6.95 1.26
N LEU A 89 4.26 7.51 0.21
CA LEU A 89 4.87 8.59 -0.57
C LEU A 89 5.20 9.82 0.29
N GLN A 90 4.34 10.18 1.24
CA GLN A 90 4.62 11.27 2.19
C GLN A 90 5.81 10.94 3.11
N LYS A 91 5.88 9.71 3.65
CA LYS A 91 7.00 9.27 4.50
C LYS A 91 8.33 9.25 3.76
N THR A 92 8.30 8.91 2.46
CA THR A 92 9.49 8.91 1.59
C THR A 92 9.75 10.26 0.92
N LEU A 93 9.10 11.33 1.36
CA LEU A 93 9.27 12.70 0.84
C LEU A 93 8.93 12.89 -0.66
N ARG A 94 8.14 11.98 -1.24
CA ARG A 94 7.68 11.99 -2.64
C ARG A 94 6.36 12.76 -2.79
N PHE A 95 6.36 14.01 -2.35
CA PHE A 95 5.13 14.82 -2.22
C PHE A 95 4.40 15.08 -3.54
N ASN A 96 5.13 15.33 -4.63
CA ASN A 96 4.52 15.58 -5.94
C ASN A 96 3.71 14.37 -6.42
N GLU A 97 4.18 13.15 -6.12
CA GLU A 97 3.50 11.92 -6.48
C GLU A 97 2.28 11.68 -5.58
N ALA A 98 2.41 11.95 -4.27
CA ALA A 98 1.28 11.89 -3.33
C ALA A 98 0.17 12.87 -3.74
N GLU A 99 0.52 14.11 -4.09
CA GLU A 99 -0.42 15.11 -4.56
C GLU A 99 -1.15 14.66 -5.82
N THR A 100 -0.42 14.10 -6.79
CA THR A 100 -0.99 13.57 -8.03
C THR A 100 -1.97 12.43 -7.73
N LEU A 101 -1.59 11.49 -6.85
CA LEU A 101 -2.43 10.38 -6.42
C LEU A 101 -3.75 10.86 -5.79
N PHE A 102 -3.67 11.80 -4.84
CA PHE A 102 -4.84 12.34 -4.16
C PHE A 102 -5.75 13.13 -5.11
N LYS A 103 -5.19 13.97 -5.98
CA LYS A 103 -5.96 14.71 -7.00
C LYS A 103 -6.71 13.77 -7.93
N ASN A 104 -6.04 12.75 -8.48
CA ASN A 104 -6.67 11.78 -9.36
C ASN A 104 -7.80 11.02 -8.66
N SER A 105 -7.60 10.64 -7.40
CA SER A 105 -8.62 9.96 -6.60
C SER A 105 -9.82 10.88 -6.30
N LEU A 106 -9.59 12.19 -6.10
CA LEU A 106 -10.64 13.18 -5.85
C LEU A 106 -11.46 13.50 -7.10
N VAL A 107 -10.88 13.39 -8.31
CA VAL A 107 -11.64 13.50 -9.56
C VAL A 107 -12.73 12.42 -9.62
N LEU A 108 -12.42 11.21 -9.18
CA LEU A 108 -13.34 10.08 -9.19
C LEU A 108 -14.34 10.13 -8.01
N HIS A 109 -13.87 10.53 -6.82
CA HIS A 109 -14.67 10.58 -5.60
C HIS A 109 -14.52 11.92 -4.86
N PRO A 110 -15.08 13.02 -5.41
CA PRO A 110 -14.82 14.37 -4.93
C PRO A 110 -15.39 14.68 -3.55
N LYS A 111 -16.38 13.90 -3.10
CA LYS A 111 -17.08 14.11 -1.82
C LYS A 111 -16.69 13.10 -0.74
N ARG A 112 -15.60 12.34 -0.93
CA ARG A 112 -15.16 11.34 0.03
C ARG A 112 -14.45 12.01 1.21
N PRO A 113 -15.05 12.09 2.42
CA PRO A 113 -14.51 12.90 3.50
C PRO A 113 -13.10 12.49 3.93
N LYS A 114 -12.84 11.18 3.97
CA LYS A 114 -11.53 10.62 4.34
C LYS A 114 -10.43 11.04 3.35
N LEU A 115 -10.73 11.09 2.06
CA LEU A 115 -9.76 11.49 1.02
C LEU A 115 -9.51 13.00 1.05
N LEU A 116 -10.57 13.81 1.23
CA LEU A 116 -10.44 15.25 1.42
C LEU A 116 -9.58 15.60 2.64
N TRP A 117 -9.80 14.90 3.76
CA TRP A 117 -9.01 15.08 4.97
C TRP A 117 -7.54 14.71 4.75
N GLN A 118 -7.25 13.57 4.10
CA GLN A 118 -5.87 13.15 3.80
C GLN A 118 -5.14 14.17 2.92
N TYR A 119 -5.81 14.65 1.87
CA TYR A 119 -5.22 15.62 0.96
C TYR A 119 -4.98 16.96 1.66
N ALA A 120 -5.94 17.43 2.48
CA ALA A 120 -5.77 18.65 3.27
C ALA A 120 -4.62 18.52 4.29
N PHE A 121 -4.48 17.36 4.95
CA PHE A 121 -3.40 17.09 5.88
C PHE A 121 -2.03 17.14 5.18
N MET A 122 -1.90 16.50 4.02
CA MET A 122 -0.68 16.56 3.20
C MET A 122 -0.32 18.01 2.85
N LEU A 123 -1.28 18.82 2.38
CA LEU A 123 -1.04 20.23 2.03
C LEU A 123 -0.63 21.09 3.23
N GLN A 124 -1.08 20.75 4.44
CA GLN A 124 -0.71 21.47 5.66
C GLN A 124 0.72 21.15 6.11
N CYS A 125 1.12 19.89 6.04
CA CYS A 125 2.43 19.44 6.52
C CYS A 125 3.59 19.85 5.62
N PHE A 126 3.33 20.10 4.33
CA PHE A 126 4.37 20.28 3.31
C PHE A 126 4.25 21.60 2.54
N ARG A 127 3.87 22.67 3.24
CA ARG A 127 3.73 24.03 2.72
C ARG A 127 5.00 24.87 2.89
#